data_AF-A0A9E5HXE2-F1
#
_entry.id   AF-A0A9E5HXE2-F1
#
_cell.length_a   1.000
_cell.length_b   1.000
_cell.length_c   1.000
_cell.angle_alpha   90.00
_cell.angle_beta   90.00
_cell.angle_gamma   90.00
#
_symmetry.space_group_name_H-M   'P 1'
#
loop_
_entity.id
_entity.type
_entity.pdbx_description
1 polymer ?
#
loop_
_entity_poly.entity_id
_entity_poly.type
_entity_poly.pdbx_seq_one_letter_code
_entity_poly.pdbx_strand_id
1 'polypeptide(L)' 'LETTAMGAAWLAGMRVGLYPEQSEFAKSWSLEKRFKPGMDDELREQRYKDWKSAVAATLEVRT' A
#
# COMPACT_ATOMS: atom_id res chain seq x y z
N LEU A 1 -6.77 -1.98 12.22
CA LEU A 1 -8.00 -2.27 11.43
C LEU A 1 -7.53 -3.00 10.17
N GLU A 2 -7.99 -4.22 9.91
CA GLU A 2 -7.45 -5.04 8.82
C GLU A 2 -8.24 -4.79 7.52
N THR A 3 -7.61 -4.12 6.56
CA THR A 3 -8.30 -3.67 5.33
C THR A 3 -8.80 -4.82 4.46
N THR A 4 -8.09 -5.96 4.46
CA THR A 4 -8.50 -7.16 3.72
C THR A 4 -9.79 -7.76 4.25
N ALA A 5 -9.85 -8.03 5.56
CA ALA A 5 -11.04 -8.59 6.20
C ALA A 5 -12.22 -7.62 6.14
N MET A 6 -11.95 -6.33 6.35
CA MET A 6 -12.96 -5.27 6.23
C MET A 6 -13.55 -5.21 4.82
N GLY A 7 -12.72 -5.31 3.77
CA GLY A 7 -13.19 -5.30 2.40
C GLY A 7 -14.09 -6.50 2.08
N ALA A 8 -13.71 -7.70 2.50
CA ALA A 8 -14.52 -8.90 2.35
C ALA A 8 -15.88 -8.78 3.07
N ALA A 9 -15.86 -8.28 4.32
CA ALA A 9 -17.07 -8.06 5.10
C ALA A 9 -17.99 -7.01 4.46
N TRP A 10 -17.42 -5.90 3.97
CA TRP A 10 -18.18 -4.86 3.30
C TRP A 10 -18.88 -5.38 2.04
N LEU A 11 -18.16 -6.11 1.17
CA LEU A 11 -18.74 -6.71 -0.04
C LEU A 11 -19.92 -7.65 0.27
N ALA A 12 -19.74 -8.54 1.27
CA ALA A 12 -20.78 -9.46 1.68
C ALA A 12 -22.00 -8.73 2.27
N GLY A 13 -21.77 -7.77 3.17
CA GLY A 13 -22.84 -7.02 3.82
C GLY A 13 -23.57 -6.06 2.88
N MET A 14 -22.89 -5.43 1.92
CA MET A 14 -23.52 -4.59 0.91
C MET A 14 -24.46 -5.42 0.03
N ARG A 15 -24.03 -6.63 -0.39
CA ARG A 15 -24.84 -7.52 -1.23
C ARG A 15 -26.16 -7.92 -0.56
N VAL A 16 -26.19 -8.06 0.76
CA VAL A 16 -27.39 -8.42 1.53
C VAL A 16 -28.13 -7.22 2.12
N GLY A 17 -27.71 -5.98 1.80
CA GLY A 17 -28.34 -4.74 2.27
C GLY A 17 -28.06 -4.40 3.74
N LEU A 18 -27.05 -5.02 4.35
CA LEU A 18 -26.63 -4.76 5.74
C LEU A 18 -25.66 -3.58 5.86
N TYR A 19 -24.82 -3.35 4.84
CA TYR A 19 -23.83 -2.29 4.83
C TYR A 19 -24.11 -1.23 3.77
N PRO A 20 -23.62 0.01 3.98
CA PRO A 20 -23.87 1.13 3.09
C PRO A 20 -23.21 0.93 1.71
N GLU A 21 -23.71 1.70 0.76
CA GLU A 21 -23.16 1.84 -0.59
C GLU A 21 -21.70 2.34 -0.54
N GLN A 22 -20.95 2.08 -1.61
CA GLN A 22 -19.50 2.31 -1.69
C GLN A 22 -19.09 3.74 -1.32
N SER A 23 -19.85 4.74 -1.76
CA SER A 23 -19.55 6.16 -1.53
C SER A 23 -19.65 6.56 -0.06
N GLU A 24 -20.53 5.91 0.70
CA GLU A 24 -20.70 6.14 2.13
C GLU A 24 -19.70 5.32 2.94
N PHE A 25 -19.45 4.07 2.56
CA PHE A 25 -18.38 3.26 3.16
C PHE A 25 -17.00 3.94 3.02
N ALA A 26 -16.70 4.57 1.89
CA ALA A 26 -15.44 5.30 1.70
C ALA A 26 -15.23 6.43 2.73
N LYS A 27 -16.32 7.01 3.27
CA LYS A 27 -16.25 8.08 4.28
C LYS A 27 -15.86 7.56 5.66
N SER A 28 -16.00 6.25 5.92
CA SER A 28 -15.59 5.66 7.20
C SER A 28 -14.07 5.47 7.30
N TRP A 29 -13.34 5.62 6.20
CA TRP A 29 -11.88 5.59 6.23
C TRP A 29 -11.35 6.77 7.03
N SER A 30 -10.45 6.48 7.96
CA SER A 30 -9.77 7.50 8.76
C SER A 30 -8.27 7.29 8.67
N LEU A 31 -7.54 8.39 8.51
CA LEU A 31 -6.09 8.40 8.50
C LEU A 31 -5.56 8.21 9.91
N GLU A 32 -4.86 7.11 10.16
CA GLU A 32 -4.14 6.93 11.43
C GLU A 32 -2.88 7.78 11.49
N LYS A 33 -2.02 7.68 10.46
CA LYS A 33 -0.74 8.38 10.42
C LYS A 33 -0.32 8.72 9.01
N ARG A 34 0.22 9.92 8.83
CA ARG A 34 0.89 10.35 7.60
C ARG A 34 2.37 10.55 7.86
N PHE A 35 3.18 9.71 7.24
CA PHE A 35 4.62 9.91 7.18
C PHE A 35 4.95 10.93 6.09
N LYS A 36 5.99 11.74 6.34
CA LYS A 36 6.52 12.70 5.37
C LYS A 36 7.93 12.26 4.96
N PRO A 37 8.38 12.57 3.73
CA PRO A 37 9.78 12.37 3.36
C PRO A 37 10.69 13.07 4.36
N GLY A 38 11.64 12.34 4.91
CA GLY A 38 12.65 12.86 5.85
C GLY A 38 14.07 12.42 5.48
N MET A 39 14.24 11.89 4.27
CA MET A 39 15.53 11.48 3.73
C MET A 39 15.98 12.53 2.72
N ASP A 40 17.25 12.90 2.79
CA ASP A 40 17.90 13.75 1.79
C ASP A 40 17.82 13.14 0.38
N ASP A 41 17.70 13.99 -0.63
CA ASP A 41 17.51 13.57 -2.01
C ASP A 41 18.73 12.82 -2.56
N GLU A 42 19.95 13.28 -2.28
CA GLU A 42 21.18 12.62 -2.76
C GLU A 42 21.32 11.23 -2.15
N LEU A 43 21.04 11.12 -0.85
CA LEU A 43 21.05 9.84 -0.14
C LEU A 43 19.98 8.88 -0.68
N ARG A 44 18.78 9.39 -1.00
CA ARG A 44 17.70 8.58 -1.60
C ARG A 44 18.12 8.05 -2.97
N GLU A 45 18.66 8.92 -3.83
CA GLU A 45 19.09 8.52 -5.18
C GLU A 45 20.22 7.49 -5.12
N GLN A 46 21.18 7.67 -4.22
CA GLN A 46 22.28 6.71 -4.04
C GLN A 46 21.75 5.33 -3.62
N ARG A 47 20.90 5.26 -2.58
CA ARG A 47 20.32 4.00 -2.10
C ARG A 47 19.49 3.30 -3.18
N TYR A 48 18.76 4.07 -3.99
CA TYR A 48 17.98 3.52 -5.08
C TYR A 48 18.85 2.97 -6.21
N LYS A 49 19.96 3.65 -6.55
CA LYS A 49 20.96 3.13 -7.49
C LYS A 49 21.55 1.81 -7.01
N ASP A 50 21.96 1.74 -5.75
CA ASP A 50 22.56 0.53 -5.18
C ASP A 50 21.57 -0.65 -5.16
N TRP A 51 20.30 -0.39 -4.84
CA TRP A 51 19.25 -1.40 -4.93
C TRP A 51 19.07 -1.93 -6.36
N LYS A 52 19.05 -1.05 -7.37
CA LYS A 52 18.96 -1.45 -8.78
C LYS A 52 20.14 -2.32 -9.19
N SER A 53 21.36 -1.97 -8.77
CA SER A 53 22.55 -2.78 -9.02
C SER A 53 22.43 -4.18 -8.39
N ALA A 54 21.91 -4.28 -7.16
CA ALA A 54 21.67 -5.57 -6.49
C ALA A 54 20.61 -6.43 -7.20
N VAL A 55 19.55 -5.79 -7.72
CA VAL A 55 18.54 -6.48 -8.53
C VAL A 55 19.16 -7.00 -9.83
N ALA A 56 19.95 -6.18 -10.53
CA ALA A 56 20.62 -6.60 -11.76
C ALA A 56 21.56 -7.80 -11.53
N ALA A 57 22.40 -7.75 -10.51
CA ALA A 57 23.28 -8.85 -10.14
C ALA A 57 22.49 -10.15 -9.85
N THR A 58 21.33 -10.04 -9.19
CA THR A 58 20.45 -11.19 -8.90
C THR A 58 19.89 -11.84 -10.18
N LEU A 59 19.61 -11.02 -11.19
CA LEU A 59 19.10 -11.48 -12.48
C LEU A 59 20.21 -12.11 -13.34
N GLU A 60 21.41 -11.53 -13.33
CA GLU A 60 22.56 -12.03 -14.08
C GLU A 60 23.04 -13.39 -13.58
N VAL A 61 23.03 -13.64 -12.25
CA VAL A 61 23.46 -14.93 -11.66
C VAL A 61 22.63 -16.14 -12.12
N ARG A 62 21.43 -15.92 -12.68
CA ARG A 62 20.54 -16.99 -13.16
C ARG A 62 20.62 -17.25 -14.66
N THR A 63 21.49 -16.54 -15.38
CA THR A 63 21.71 -16.70 -16.83
C THR A 63 23.07 -17.30 -17.08
#